data_AF-A0A942RG90-F1
#
_entry.id   AF-A0A942RG90-F1
#
_cell.length_a   1.000
_cell.length_b   1.000
_cell.length_c   1.000
_cell.angle_alpha   90.00
_cell.angle_beta   90.00
_cell.angle_gamma   90.00
#
_symmetry.space_group_name_H-M   'P 1'
#
loop_
_entity.id
_entity.type
_entity.pdbx_description
1 polymer ?
#
loop_
_entity_poly.entity_id
_entity_poly.type
_entity_poly.pdbx_seq_one_letter_code
_entity_poly.pdbx_strand_id
1 'polypeptide(L)' 'MIIRRDNPFSQVTVPEHDELDKGTLRAIIRQAGLSVEEFIELL' A
#
# COMPACT_ATOMS: atom_id res chain seq x y z
N MET A 1 -1.09 7.44 -8.43
CA MET A 1 -1.14 8.34 -7.26
C MET A 1 0.05 8.14 -6.31
N ILE A 2 0.56 9.19 -5.66
CA ILE A 2 1.54 9.10 -4.56
C ILE A 2 0.83 9.48 -3.26
N ILE A 3 0.94 8.63 -2.24
CA ILE A 3 0.41 8.88 -0.89
C ILE A 3 1.59 9.05 0.05
N ARG A 4 1.58 10.12 0.85
CA ARG A 4 2.66 10.46 1.79
C ARG A 4 2.09 10.88 3.14
N ARG A 5 2.78 10.44 4.21
CA ARG A 5 2.60 10.88 5.60
C ARG A 5 3.92 11.41 6.12
N ASP A 6 3.91 12.54 6.83
CA ASP A 6 5.15 13.18 7.29
C ASP A 6 5.68 12.65 8.63
N ASN A 7 4.82 12.29 9.59
CA ASN A 7 5.26 11.77 10.89
C ASN A 7 4.36 10.62 11.43
N PRO A 8 4.89 9.42 11.67
CA PRO A 8 6.20 8.95 11.20
C PRO A 8 6.22 8.92 9.66
N PHE A 9 7.37 9.23 9.06
CA PHE A 9 7.50 9.35 7.61
C PHE A 9 7.11 8.04 6.90
N SER A 10 6.23 8.13 5.91
CA SER A 10 5.89 7.04 5.00
C SER A 10 5.49 7.58 3.64
N GLN A 11 5.89 6.92 2.57
CA GLN A 11 5.53 7.27 1.21
C GLN A 11 5.34 6.00 0.38
N VAL A 12 4.19 5.91 -0.31
CA VAL A 12 3.82 4.75 -1.14
C VAL A 12 3.27 5.25 -2.47
N THR A 13 3.67 4.59 -3.56
CA THR A 13 3.13 4.84 -4.90
C THR A 13 2.07 3.80 -5.21
N VAL A 14 0.86 4.26 -5.51
CA VAL A 14 -0.27 3.41 -5.90
C VAL A 14 -0.54 3.68 -7.39
N PRO A 15 -0.37 2.71 -8.29
CA PRO A 15 -0.65 2.95 -9.69
C PRO A 15 -2.16 3.10 -9.92
N GLU A 16 -2.52 3.88 -10.93
CA GLU A 16 -3.91 4.29 -11.18
C GLU A 16 -4.55 3.33 -12.20
N HIS A 17 -5.11 2.26 -11.67
CA HIS A 17 -5.82 1.24 -12.43
C HIS A 17 -6.86 0.57 -11.54
N ASP A 18 -7.93 0.07 -12.15
CA ASP A 18 -9.07 -0.50 -11.42
C ASP A 18 -8.73 -1.84 -10.75
N GLU A 19 -7.85 -2.65 -11.37
CA GLU A 19 -7.44 -3.95 -10.84
C GLU A 19 -5.91 -4.09 -10.80
N LEU A 20 -5.40 -4.35 -9.60
CA LEU A 20 -3.99 -4.62 -9.32
C LEU A 20 -3.68 -6.10 -9.52
N ASP A 21 -2.54 -6.42 -10.15
CA ASP A 21 -2.02 -7.78 -10.04
C ASP A 21 -1.58 -8.09 -8.60
N LYS A 22 -1.56 -9.38 -8.25
CA LYS A 22 -1.24 -9.86 -6.89
C LYS A 22 0.14 -9.43 -6.41
N GLY A 23 1.12 -9.35 -7.31
CA GLY A 23 2.50 -8.98 -6.99
C GLY A 23 2.59 -7.50 -6.64
N THR A 24 1.97 -6.66 -7.45
CA THR A 24 1.91 -5.21 -7.24
C THR A 24 1.15 -4.87 -5.95
N LEU A 25 -0.01 -5.49 -5.71
CA LEU A 25 -0.75 -5.29 -4.46
C LEU A 25 0.08 -5.67 -3.23
N ARG A 26 0.73 -6.84 -3.24
CA ARG A 26 1.61 -7.27 -2.13
C ARG A 26 2.81 -6.34 -1.92
N ALA A 27 3.38 -5.82 -3.01
CA ALA A 27 4.49 -4.87 -2.92
C ALA A 27 4.05 -3.55 -2.26
N ILE A 28 2.87 -3.03 -2.62
CA ILE A 28 2.29 -1.82 -2.03
C ILE A 28 2.02 -2.00 -0.53
N ILE A 29 1.35 -3.09 -0.14
CA ILE A 29 1.06 -3.41 1.27
C ILE A 29 2.37 -3.45 2.10
N ARG A 30 3.39 -4.12 1.57
CA ARG A 30 4.71 -4.20 2.22
C ARG A 30 5.40 -2.83 2.30
N GLN A 31 5.33 -2.01 1.25
CA GLN A 31 5.88 -0.64 1.25
C GLN A 31 5.18 0.26 2.27
N ALA A 32 3.89 0.05 2.50
CA ALA A 32 3.14 0.72 3.56
C ALA A 32 3.54 0.28 4.97
N GLY A 33 4.37 -0.76 5.11
CA GLY A 33 4.80 -1.31 6.39
C GLY A 33 3.75 -2.19 7.07
N LEU A 34 2.81 -2.74 6.30
CA LEU A 34 1.75 -3.62 6.77
C LEU A 34 2.01 -5.08 6.37
N SER A 35 1.50 -6.00 7.19
CA SER A 35 1.20 -7.37 6.80
C SER A 35 -0.07 -7.44 5.95
N VAL A 36 -0.30 -8.58 5.30
CA VAL A 36 -1.53 -8.81 4.54
C VAL A 36 -2.73 -8.88 5.49
N GLU A 37 -2.52 -9.45 6.67
CA GLU A 37 -3.52 -9.59 7.72
C GLU A 37 -3.98 -8.22 8.24
N GLU A 38 -3.05 -7.34 8.62
CA GLU A 38 -3.36 -5.96 9.05
C GLU A 38 -4.04 -5.15 7.93
N PHE A 39 -3.66 -5.38 6.68
CA PHE A 39 -4.32 -4.73 5.55
C PHE A 39 -5.79 -5.16 5.42
N ILE A 40 -6.10 -6.45 5.59
CA ILE A 40 -7.46 -6.99 5.51
C ILE A 40 -8.34 -6.43 6.65
N GLU A 41 -7.78 -6.20 7.83
CA GLU A 41 -8.50 -5.60 8.97
C GLU A 41 -8.94 -4.14 8.74
N LEU A 42 -8.39 -3.46 7.73
CA LEU A 42 -8.70 -2.06 7.39
C LEU A 42 -9.73 -1.88 6.28
N LEU A 43 -10.27 -2.97 5.72
CA LEU A 43 -11.32 -2.98 4.68
C LEU A 43 -12.73 -2.97 5.28
#